data_AF-A0A520JTS5-F1
#
_entry.id   AF-A0A520JTS5-F1
#
_cell.length_a   1.000
_cell.length_b   1.000
_cell.length_c   1.000
_cell.angle_alpha   90.00
_cell.angle_beta   90.00
_cell.angle_gamma   90.00
#
_symmetry.space_group_name_H-M   'P 1'
#
loop_
_entity.id
_entity.type
_entity.pdbx_description
1 polymer ?
#
loop_
_entity_poly.entity_id
_entity_poly.type
_entity_poly.pdbx_seq_one_letter_code
_entity_poly.pdbx_strand_id
1 'polypeptide(L)'
;MAEEISLEEYKKAYREMNAENEKRDFLIHLVVYVFVNAMFITINFIYSPEAIWFFYPLLGWGIGITVHYLNAVRWIEKALEKKEAEAEYRARESIRK
;
A
#
# COMPACT_ATOMS: atom_id res chain seq x y z
N MET A 1 -34.48 2.80 -12.46
CA MET A 1 -34.02 1.43 -12.78
C MET A 1 -32.52 1.49 -12.77
N ALA A 2 -31.83 0.64 -12.00
CA ALA A 2 -30.38 0.63 -12.02
C ALA A 2 -29.94 0.25 -13.44
N GLU A 3 -29.17 1.12 -14.08
CA GLU A 3 -28.57 0.85 -15.37
C GLU A 3 -27.62 -0.33 -15.19
N GLU A 4 -27.76 -1.38 -16.01
CA GLU A 4 -26.86 -2.54 -15.94
C GLU A 4 -25.47 -2.10 -16.40
N ILE A 5 -24.55 -1.95 -15.45
CA ILE A 5 -23.14 -1.68 -15.68
C ILE A 5 -22.47 -2.90 -16.33
N SER A 6 -21.68 -2.67 -17.38
CA SER A 6 -20.93 -3.76 -18.02
C SER A 6 -19.82 -4.28 -17.11
N LEU A 7 -19.42 -5.55 -17.28
CA LEU A 7 -18.33 -6.17 -16.51
C LEU A 7 -17.01 -5.38 -16.63
N GLU A 8 -16.73 -4.85 -17.83
CA GLU A 8 -15.51 -4.09 -18.09
C GLU A 8 -15.52 -2.74 -17.38
N GLU A 9 -16.65 -2.04 -17.34
CA GLU A 9 -16.82 -0.80 -16.57
C GLU A 9 -16.68 -1.06 -15.07
N TYR A 10 -17.29 -2.15 -14.57
CA TYR A 10 -17.14 -2.57 -13.17
C TYR A 10 -15.67 -2.86 -12.83
N LYS A 11 -14.97 -3.65 -13.64
CA LYS A 11 -13.54 -3.97 -13.43
C LYS A 11 -12.69 -2.72 -13.42
N LYS A 12 -12.91 -1.79 -14.36
CA LYS A 12 -12.18 -0.53 -14.43
C LYS A 12 -12.38 0.29 -13.15
N ALA A 13 -13.62 0.52 -12.73
CA ALA A 13 -13.93 1.25 -11.51
C ALA A 13 -13.34 0.58 -10.26
N TYR A 14 -13.39 -0.76 -10.20
CA TYR A 14 -12.79 -1.54 -9.12
C TYR A 14 -11.26 -1.40 -9.05
N ARG A 15 -10.57 -1.40 -10.22
CA ARG A 15 -9.13 -1.17 -10.30
C ARG A 15 -8.75 0.23 -9.83
N GLU A 16 -9.48 1.25 -10.30
CA GLU A 16 -9.26 2.65 -9.91
C GLU A 16 -9.43 2.82 -8.40
N MET A 17 -10.55 2.35 -7.84
CA MET A 17 -10.83 2.42 -6.40
C MET A 17 -9.74 1.73 -5.57
N ASN A 18 -9.30 0.53 -5.94
CA ASN A 18 -8.24 -0.16 -5.19
C ASN A 18 -6.89 0.55 -5.29
N ALA A 19 -6.54 1.08 -6.47
CA ALA A 19 -5.31 1.84 -6.63
C ALA A 19 -5.31 3.13 -5.79
N GLU A 20 -6.46 3.80 -5.67
CA GLU A 20 -6.62 4.96 -4.78
C GLU A 20 -6.49 4.58 -3.30
N ASN A 21 -7.11 3.48 -2.89
CA ASN A 21 -7.01 2.99 -1.50
C ASN A 21 -5.58 2.66 -1.11
N GLU A 22 -4.83 1.96 -1.97
CA GLU A 22 -3.42 1.61 -1.69
C GLU A 22 -2.52 2.85 -1.61
N LYS A 23 -2.77 3.87 -2.45
CA LYS A 23 -2.07 5.16 -2.34
C LYS A 23 -2.38 5.88 -1.03
N ARG A 24 -3.65 5.86 -0.60
CA ARG A 24 -4.07 6.46 0.67
C ARG A 24 -3.43 5.75 1.86
N ASP A 25 -3.42 4.42 1.85
CA ASP A 25 -2.79 3.62 2.90
C ASP A 25 -1.29 3.89 2.96
N PHE A 26 -0.61 3.95 1.81
CA PHE A 26 0.78 4.36 1.74
C PHE A 26 1.02 5.76 2.35
N LEU A 27 0.17 6.74 2.02
CA LEU A 27 0.30 8.10 2.58
C LEU A 27 0.16 8.12 4.10
N ILE A 28 -0.78 7.35 4.65
CA ILE A 28 -0.94 7.24 6.11
C ILE A 28 0.34 6.69 6.75
N HIS A 29 0.89 5.60 6.20
CA HIS A 29 2.14 5.01 6.71
C HIS A 29 3.32 5.97 6.59
N LEU A 30 3.42 6.71 5.47
CA LEU A 30 4.47 7.71 5.26
C LEU A 30 4.38 8.84 6.30
N VAL A 31 3.17 9.35 6.56
CA VAL A 31 2.94 10.40 7.56
C VAL A 31 3.35 9.92 8.95
N VAL A 32 2.88 8.73 9.36
CA VAL A 32 3.26 8.14 10.66
C VAL A 32 4.78 7.96 10.74
N TYR A 33 5.40 7.44 9.69
CA TYR A 33 6.85 7.27 9.63
C TYR A 33 7.61 8.58 9.83
N VAL A 34 7.20 9.66 9.16
CA VAL A 34 7.85 10.98 9.30
C VAL A 34 7.69 11.51 10.72
N PHE A 35 6.49 11.48 11.28
CA PHE A 35 6.23 12.01 12.63
C PHE A 35 6.99 11.22 13.71
N VAL A 36 6.97 9.88 13.64
CA VAL A 36 7.66 9.04 14.62
C VAL A 36 9.18 9.21 14.52
N ASN A 37 9.74 9.30 13.31
CA ASN A 37 11.18 9.53 13.17
C ASN A 37 11.60 10.93 13.62
N ALA A 38 10.80 11.97 13.33
CA ALA A 38 11.05 13.31 13.86
C ALA A 38 11.05 13.32 15.39
N MET A 39 10.12 12.59 16.02
CA MET A 39 10.09 12.38 17.46
C MET A 39 11.36 11.66 17.95
N PHE A 40 11.78 10.56 17.32
CA PHE A 40 13.01 9.86 17.71
C PHE A 40 14.27 10.70 17.55
N ILE A 41 14.39 11.48 16.48
CA ILE A 41 15.48 12.43 16.28
C ILE A 41 15.52 13.43 17.44
N THR A 42 14.36 13.99 17.80
CA THR A 42 14.24 14.96 18.89
C THR A 42 14.64 14.34 20.23
N ILE A 43 14.12 13.16 20.56
CA ILE A 43 14.47 12.43 21.80
C ILE A 43 15.97 12.11 21.83
N ASN A 44 16.53 11.67 20.71
CA ASN A 44 17.94 11.32 20.66
C ASN A 44 18.83 12.52 20.99
N PHE A 45 18.58 13.68 20.38
CA PHE A 45 19.39 14.87 20.63
C PHE A 45 19.21 15.46 22.03
N ILE A 46 18.03 15.32 22.64
CA ILE A 46 17.77 15.81 24.00
C ILE A 46 18.44 14.92 25.06
N TYR A 47 18.27 13.60 24.94
CA TYR A 47 18.60 12.67 26.02
C TYR A 47 19.92 11.91 25.82
N SER A 48 20.40 11.78 24.59
CA SER A 48 21.60 11.00 24.28
C SER A 48 22.37 11.59 23.09
N PRO A 49 22.80 12.86 23.15
CA PRO A 49 23.47 13.52 22.02
C PRO A 49 24.79 12.84 21.62
N GLU A 50 25.44 12.13 22.53
CA GLU A 50 26.69 11.38 22.27
C GLU A 50 26.47 10.07 21.50
N ALA A 51 25.24 9.57 21.42
CA ALA A 51 24.92 8.30 20.78
C ALA A 51 23.79 8.46 19.76
N ILE A 52 24.09 8.40 18.46
CA ILE A 52 23.11 8.66 17.39
C ILE A 52 22.30 7.40 17.05
N TRP A 53 21.39 7.00 17.93
CA TRP A 53 20.57 5.80 17.78
C TRP A 53 19.33 5.98 16.88
N PHE A 54 18.87 7.20 16.59
CA PHE A 54 17.68 7.41 15.75
C PHE A 54 17.83 6.84 14.32
N PHE A 55 19.07 6.63 13.86
CA PHE A 55 19.36 6.03 12.55
C PHE A 55 18.81 4.61 12.41
N TYR A 56 18.78 3.83 13.49
CA TYR A 56 18.30 2.45 13.44
C TYR A 56 16.81 2.34 13.11
N PRO A 57 15.88 3.02 13.83
CA PRO A 57 14.47 2.99 13.45
C PRO A 57 14.23 3.67 12.09
N LEU A 58 14.96 4.74 11.76
CA LEU A 58 14.86 5.42 10.47
C LEU A 58 15.16 4.45 9.31
N LEU A 59 16.32 3.81 9.32
CA LEU A 59 16.70 2.89 8.25
C LEU A 59 15.89 1.60 8.28
N GLY A 60 15.65 1.04 9.46
CA GLY A 60 14.90 -0.21 9.61
C GLY A 60 13.47 -0.09 9.08
N TRP A 61 12.74 0.96 9.48
CA TRP A 61 11.36 1.16 9.02
C TRP A 61 11.31 1.76 7.60
N GLY A 62 12.34 2.52 7.19
CA GLY A 62 12.42 3.11 5.86
C GLY A 62 12.39 2.06 4.74
N ILE A 63 12.92 0.86 4.99
CA ILE A 63 12.79 -0.28 4.07
C ILE A 63 11.32 -0.67 3.88
N GLY A 64 10.56 -0.79 4.97
CA GLY A 64 9.12 -1.11 4.92
C GLY A 64 8.33 -0.08 4.13
N ILE A 65 8.58 1.22 4.37
CA ILE A 65 7.94 2.31 3.61
C ILE A 65 8.29 2.24 2.12
N THR A 66 9.53 1.90 1.78
CA THR A 66 9.96 1.72 0.39
C THR A 66 9.18 0.60 -0.29
N VAL A 67 8.97 -0.52 0.40
CA VAL A 67 8.16 -1.64 -0.13
C VAL A 67 6.69 -1.22 -0.31
N HIS A 68 6.09 -0.52 0.65
CA HIS A 68 4.73 0.01 0.51
C HIS A 68 4.60 0.96 -0.68
N TYR A 69 5.59 1.83 -0.91
CA TYR A 69 5.62 2.69 -2.10
C TYR A 69 5.65 1.90 -3.40
N LEU A 70 6.51 0.88 -3.49
CA LEU A 70 6.60 0.03 -4.68
C LEU A 70 5.28 -0.70 -4.97
N ASN A 71 4.63 -1.21 -3.91
CA ASN A 71 3.32 -1.83 -4.03
C ASN A 71 2.27 -0.85 -4.55
N ALA A 72 2.11 0.31 -3.90
CA ALA A 72 1.05 1.27 -4.20
C ALA A 72 1.23 1.98 -5.55
N VAL A 73 2.47 2.16 -6.01
CA VAL A 73 2.76 2.97 -7.22
C VAL A 73 3.18 2.14 -8.42
N ARG A 74 3.93 1.05 -8.24
CA ARG A 74 4.52 0.29 -9.36
C ARG A 74 3.90 -1.07 -9.60
N TRP A 75 3.42 -1.74 -8.55
CA TRP A 75 2.98 -3.14 -8.66
C TRP A 75 1.47 -3.31 -8.57
N ILE A 76 0.72 -2.26 -8.21
CA ILE A 76 -0.72 -2.35 -8.00
C ILE A 76 -1.50 -2.84 -9.23
N GLU A 77 -1.17 -2.36 -10.44
CA GLU A 77 -1.83 -2.79 -11.67
C GLU A 77 -1.63 -4.29 -11.92
N LYS A 78 -0.38 -4.77 -11.84
CA LYS A 78 -0.06 -6.20 -12.01
C LYS A 78 -0.70 -7.06 -10.92
N ALA A 79 -0.77 -6.56 -9.69
CA ALA A 79 -1.40 -7.26 -8.58
C ALA A 79 -2.92 -7.38 -8.79
N LEU A 80 -3.56 -6.33 -9.31
CA LEU A 80 -4.99 -6.33 -9.64
C LEU A 80 -5.30 -7.28 -10.80
N GLU A 81 -4.51 -7.25 -11.87
CA GLU A 81 -4.66 -8.19 -13.00
C GLU A 81 -4.55 -9.65 -12.55
N LYS A 82 -3.57 -9.96 -11.69
CA LYS A 82 -3.41 -11.30 -11.13
C LYS A 82 -4.62 -11.70 -10.28
N LYS A 83 -5.11 -10.80 -9.41
CA LYS A 83 -6.31 -11.05 -8.58
C LYS A 83 -7.56 -11.29 -9.44
N GLU A 84 -7.73 -10.54 -10.52
CA GLU A 84 -8.84 -10.72 -11.46
C GLU A 84 -8.76 -12.05 -12.19
N ALA A 85 -7.58 -12.43 -12.70
CA ALA A 85 -7.38 -13.72 -13.34
C ALA A 85 -7.66 -14.90 -12.39
N GLU A 86 -7.25 -14.80 -11.14
CA GLU A 86 -7.55 -15.79 -10.11
C GLU A 86 -9.06 -15.86 -9.78
N ALA A 87 -9.74 -14.71 -9.72
CA ALA A 87 -11.18 -14.64 -9.48
C ALA A 87 -11.96 -15.27 -10.65
N GLU A 88 -11.59 -14.97 -11.90
CA GLU A 88 -12.19 -15.58 -13.09
C GLU A 88 -11.98 -17.09 -13.13
N TYR A 89 -10.77 -17.56 -12.83
CA TYR A 89 -10.47 -18.99 -12.76
C TYR A 89 -11.36 -19.70 -11.73
N ARG A 90 -11.47 -19.14 -10.52
CA ARG A 90 -12.31 -19.70 -9.45
C ARG A 90 -13.80 -19.72 -9.83
N ALA A 91 -14.29 -18.66 -10.46
CA ALA A 91 -15.67 -18.59 -10.92
C ALA A 91 -15.97 -19.64 -12.02
N ARG A 92 -15.02 -19.87 -12.94
CA ARG A 92 -15.16 -20.92 -13.97
C ARG A 92 -15.15 -22.32 -13.35
N GLU A 93 -14.26 -22.58 -12.39
CA GLU A 93 -14.21 -23.85 -11.67
C GLU A 93 -15.48 -24.12 -10.86
N SER A 94 -16.10 -23.10 -10.25
CA SER A 94 -17.35 -23.30 -9.50
C SER A 94 -18.56 -23.59 -10.38
N ILE A 95 -18.56 -23.13 -11.63
CA ILE A 95 -19.62 -23.44 -12.62
C ILE A 95 -19.45 -24.84 -13.20
N ARG A 96 -18.20 -25.33 -13.28
CA ARG A 96 -17.87 -26.64 -13.86
C ARG A 96 -18.17 -27.83 -12.94
N LYS A 97 -18.29 -27.59 -11.64
CA LYS A 97 -18.69 -28.59 -10.63
C LYS A 97 -20.20 -28.71 -10.54
#